data_AF-A0A3B9J7U8-F1
#
_entry.id   AF-A0A3B9J7U8-F1
#
_cell.length_a   1.000
_cell.length_b   1.000
_cell.length_c   1.000
_cell.angle_alpha   90.00
_cell.angle_beta   90.00
_cell.angle_gamma   90.00
#
_symmetry.space_group_name_H-M   'P 1'
#
loop_
_entity.id
_entity.type
_entity.pdbx_description
1 polymer ?
#
loop_
_entity_poly.entity_id
_entity_poly.type
_entity_poly.pdbx_seq_one_letter_code
_entity_poly.pdbx_strand_id
1 'polypeptide(L)'
;QFGEESFKAVYDIDDAETFARIDRTGKLPTTSAPSPGQFLEAYKTAFAQGYDSVICITVSSEISATHNAAVNAAALMPEHDITVLDSQSLSMGQGLMVLAAAETVENDGSKESAIVAAQSVRERTHLFAALSTLKYLAMSG
;
A
#
# COMPACT_ATOMS: atom_id res chain seq x y z
N GLN A 1 -3.12 14.00 -7.63
CA GLN A 1 -2.63 15.35 -7.98
C GLN A 1 -3.49 15.89 -9.11
N PHE A 2 -4.01 17.11 -8.98
CA PHE A 2 -4.77 17.80 -10.01
C PHE A 2 -3.96 19.02 -10.47
N GLY A 3 -3.11 18.84 -11.49
CA GLY A 3 -2.14 19.87 -11.88
C GLY A 3 -1.13 20.11 -10.77
N GLU A 4 -1.07 21.33 -10.24
CA GLU A 4 -0.15 21.71 -9.15
C GLU A 4 -0.69 21.35 -7.75
N GLU A 5 -1.97 21.01 -7.63
CA GLU A 5 -2.58 20.65 -6.35
C GLU A 5 -2.37 19.17 -6.02
N SER A 6 -1.92 18.90 -4.79
CA SER A 6 -1.70 17.55 -4.27
C SER A 6 -2.56 17.30 -3.05
N PHE A 7 -3.13 16.09 -2.98
CA PHE A 7 -4.05 15.65 -1.94
C PHE A 7 -3.61 14.27 -1.47
N LYS A 8 -3.63 14.04 -0.16
CA LYS A 8 -3.59 12.71 0.43
C LYS A 8 -5.00 12.12 0.34
N ALA A 9 -5.13 11.03 -0.41
CA ALA A 9 -6.39 10.30 -0.51
C ALA A 9 -6.92 9.97 0.89
N VAL A 10 -8.23 9.98 1.05
CA VAL A 10 -8.98 9.72 2.29
C VAL A 10 -8.78 10.72 3.44
N TYR A 11 -7.75 11.58 3.39
CA TYR A 11 -7.49 12.62 4.39
C TYR A 11 -7.87 14.01 3.88
N ASP A 12 -7.35 14.38 2.71
CA ASP A 12 -7.54 15.70 2.11
C ASP A 12 -8.66 15.69 1.05
N ILE A 13 -8.95 14.52 0.47
CA ILE A 13 -9.99 14.32 -0.55
C ILE A 13 -10.54 12.89 -0.48
N ASP A 14 -11.85 12.74 -0.62
CA ASP A 14 -12.52 11.44 -0.73
C ASP A 14 -12.86 11.08 -2.18
N ASP A 15 -13.39 9.88 -2.40
CA ASP A 15 -13.75 9.41 -3.73
C ASP A 15 -14.85 10.27 -4.37
N ALA A 16 -15.86 10.68 -3.59
CA ALA A 16 -16.98 11.46 -4.10
C ALA A 16 -16.54 12.82 -4.63
N GLU A 17 -15.74 13.56 -3.86
CA GLU A 17 -15.17 14.84 -4.28
C GLU A 17 -14.18 14.66 -5.44
N THR A 18 -13.39 13.57 -5.44
CA THR A 18 -12.48 13.26 -6.55
C THR A 18 -13.25 13.12 -7.87
N PHE A 19 -14.32 12.33 -7.91
CA PHE A 19 -15.13 12.15 -9.12
C PHE A 19 -15.91 13.41 -9.49
N ALA A 20 -16.51 14.12 -8.52
CA ALA A 20 -17.19 15.38 -8.78
C ALA A 20 -16.25 16.43 -9.41
N ARG A 21 -15.00 16.46 -8.96
CA ARG A 21 -13.96 17.34 -9.51
C ARG A 21 -13.55 16.93 -10.93
N ILE A 22 -13.44 15.64 -11.22
CA ILE A 22 -13.19 15.14 -12.58
C ILE A 22 -14.33 15.58 -13.51
N ASP A 23 -15.58 15.39 -13.11
CA ASP A 23 -16.75 15.78 -13.90
C ASP A 23 -16.81 17.29 -14.16
N ARG A 24 -16.54 18.10 -13.12
CA ARG A 24 -16.53 19.57 -13.23
C ARG A 24 -15.43 20.09 -14.14
N THR A 25 -14.24 19.48 -14.11
CA THR A 25 -13.04 20.03 -14.77
C THR A 25 -12.68 19.34 -16.07
N GLY A 26 -13.20 18.13 -16.32
CA GLY A 26 -12.78 17.27 -17.42
C GLY A 26 -11.32 16.80 -17.35
N LYS A 27 -10.62 17.05 -16.23
CA LYS A 27 -9.21 16.73 -16.04
C LYS A 27 -9.07 15.51 -15.13
N LEU A 28 -8.28 14.55 -15.57
CA LEU A 28 -7.93 13.38 -14.77
C LEU A 28 -6.79 13.72 -13.81
N PRO A 29 -6.83 13.23 -12.57
CA PRO A 29 -5.70 13.34 -11.68
C PRO A 29 -4.58 12.37 -12.08
N THR A 30 -3.38 12.64 -11.60
CA THR A 30 -2.29 11.66 -11.54
C THR A 30 -2.10 11.17 -10.10
N THR A 31 -1.53 9.98 -9.94
CA THR A 31 -1.17 9.40 -8.64
C THR A 31 0.34 9.41 -8.45
N SER A 32 0.79 9.44 -7.19
CA SER A 32 2.19 9.28 -6.82
C SER A 32 2.31 8.29 -5.68
N ALA A 33 3.35 7.45 -5.70
CA ALA A 33 3.69 6.60 -4.57
C ALA A 33 4.05 7.47 -3.34
N PRO A 34 3.83 6.96 -2.11
CA PRO A 34 4.37 7.60 -0.91
C PRO A 34 5.90 7.71 -1.00
N SER A 35 6.46 8.77 -0.43
CA SER A 35 7.92 8.93 -0.41
C SER A 35 8.58 7.96 0.58
N PRO A 36 9.86 7.59 0.37
CA PRO A 36 10.61 6.83 1.38
C PRO A 36 10.61 7.50 2.76
N GLY A 37 10.60 8.84 2.81
CA GLY A 37 10.51 9.59 4.07
C GLY A 37 9.20 9.33 4.81
N GLN A 38 8.07 9.17 4.11
CA GLN A 38 6.79 8.84 4.76
C GLN A 38 6.80 7.44 5.38
N PHE A 39 7.40 6.46 4.69
CA PHE A 39 7.59 5.12 5.26
C PHE A 39 8.53 5.14 6.47
N LEU A 40 9.64 5.89 6.38
CA LEU A 40 10.60 6.02 7.47
C LEU A 40 9.94 6.56 8.74
N GLU A 41 9.14 7.61 8.63
CA GLU A 41 8.42 8.18 9.77
C GLU A 41 7.36 7.21 10.32
N ALA A 42 6.68 6.44 9.47
CA ALA A 42 5.75 5.41 9.92
C ALA A 42 6.46 4.29 10.71
N TYR A 43 7.62 3.82 10.23
CA TYR A 43 8.41 2.81 10.93
C TYR A 43 8.92 3.33 12.27
N LYS A 44 9.54 4.52 12.31
CA LYS A 44 9.96 5.16 13.56
C LYS A 44 8.82 5.29 14.56
N THR A 45 7.63 5.65 14.09
CA THR A 45 6.44 5.78 14.93
C THR A 45 6.06 4.43 15.56
N ALA A 46 6.08 3.34 14.79
CA ALA A 46 5.80 2.01 15.32
C ALA A 46 6.80 1.60 16.43
N PHE A 47 8.10 1.75 16.19
CA PHE A 47 9.09 1.40 17.21
C PHE A 47 9.05 2.33 18.43
N ALA A 48 8.75 3.62 18.24
CA ALA A 48 8.54 4.55 19.35
C ALA A 48 7.31 4.21 20.21
N GLN A 49 6.32 3.50 19.65
CA GLN A 49 5.16 2.97 20.37
C GLN A 49 5.47 1.65 21.11
N GLY A 50 6.69 1.11 20.96
CA GLY A 50 7.14 -0.09 21.66
C GLY A 50 6.87 -1.40 20.94
N TYR A 51 6.55 -1.37 19.64
CA TYR A 51 6.47 -2.59 18.84
C TYR A 51 7.87 -3.14 18.53
N ASP A 52 8.06 -4.45 18.65
CA ASP A 52 9.36 -5.10 18.44
C ASP A 52 9.70 -5.29 16.95
N SER A 53 8.69 -5.33 16.07
CA SER A 53 8.87 -5.56 14.64
C SER A 53 7.74 -4.95 13.80
N VAL A 54 7.99 -4.79 12.50
CA VAL A 54 7.02 -4.28 11.53
C VAL A 54 6.91 -5.23 10.33
N ILE A 55 5.68 -5.56 9.93
CA ILE A 55 5.38 -6.17 8.62
C ILE A 55 4.68 -5.11 7.77
N CYS A 56 5.32 -4.66 6.70
CA CYS A 56 4.78 -3.67 5.77
C CYS A 56 4.35 -4.34 4.46
N ILE A 57 3.05 -4.46 4.22
CA ILE A 57 2.51 -5.05 2.99
C ILE A 57 2.12 -3.92 2.02
N THR A 58 2.76 -3.90 0.85
CA THR A 58 2.57 -2.84 -0.15
C THR A 58 1.75 -3.32 -1.35
N VAL A 59 1.14 -2.37 -2.08
CA VAL A 59 0.61 -2.61 -3.43
C VAL A 59 1.69 -3.20 -4.34
N SER A 60 1.27 -3.95 -5.36
CA SER A 60 2.15 -4.63 -6.33
C SER A 60 3.29 -3.73 -6.80
N SER A 61 4.51 -4.26 -6.72
CA SER A 61 5.70 -3.58 -7.25
C SER A 61 5.66 -3.39 -8.77
N GLU A 62 4.86 -4.17 -9.49
CA GLU A 62 4.71 -4.09 -10.94
C GLU A 62 3.93 -2.85 -11.41
N ILE A 63 3.08 -2.28 -10.54
CA ILE A 63 2.20 -1.14 -10.89
C ILE A 63 2.53 0.13 -10.10
N SER A 64 3.45 0.06 -9.14
CA SER A 64 3.74 1.20 -8.26
C SER A 64 5.15 1.14 -7.67
N ALA A 65 5.81 2.30 -7.61
CA ALA A 65 7.08 2.46 -6.90
C ALA A 65 6.95 2.36 -5.36
N THR A 66 5.74 2.18 -4.82
CA THR A 66 5.45 2.11 -3.38
C THR A 66 6.29 1.03 -2.68
N HIS A 67 6.43 -0.16 -3.28
CA HIS A 67 7.22 -1.24 -2.70
C HIS A 67 8.69 -0.83 -2.52
N ASN A 68 9.31 -0.30 -3.57
CA ASN A 68 10.71 0.15 -3.51
C ASN A 68 10.90 1.31 -2.52
N ALA A 69 9.95 2.22 -2.41
CA ALA A 69 10.00 3.30 -1.41
C ALA A 69 9.99 2.75 0.02
N ALA A 70 9.15 1.76 0.30
CA ALA A 70 9.06 1.08 1.59
C ALA A 70 10.35 0.30 1.94
N VAL A 71 10.92 -0.42 0.96
CA VAL A 71 12.19 -1.16 1.11
C VAL A 71 13.35 -0.20 1.38
N ASN A 72 13.45 0.89 0.61
CA ASN A 72 14.49 1.89 0.79
C ASN A 72 14.41 2.54 2.18
N ALA A 73 13.21 2.81 2.68
CA ALA A 73 13.02 3.33 4.03
C ALA A 73 13.45 2.33 5.11
N ALA A 74 13.13 1.04 4.94
CA ALA A 74 13.54 0.00 5.88
C ALA A 74 15.07 -0.16 5.92
N ALA A 75 15.75 -0.05 4.77
CA ALA A 75 17.21 -0.12 4.68
C ALA A 75 17.94 1.02 5.44
N LEU A 76 17.25 2.12 5.76
CA LEU A 76 17.78 3.21 6.58
C LEU A 76 17.68 2.93 8.10
N MET A 77 17.04 1.84 8.50
CA MET A 77 16.86 1.42 9.91
C MET A 77 17.35 -0.02 10.12
N PRO A 78 18.63 -0.34 9.83
CA PRO A 78 19.16 -1.71 9.84
C PRO A 78 19.13 -2.40 11.21
N GLU A 79 19.02 -1.63 12.30
CA GLU A 79 18.88 -2.14 13.67
C GLU A 79 17.45 -2.53 14.06
N HIS A 80 16.46 -2.23 13.22
CA HIS A 80 15.06 -2.49 13.47
C HIS A 80 14.54 -3.66 12.63
N ASP A 81 13.68 -4.50 13.21
CA ASP A 81 13.16 -5.69 12.53
C ASP A 81 11.96 -5.37 11.62
N ILE A 82 12.24 -4.94 10.40
CA ILE A 82 11.25 -4.54 9.40
C ILE A 82 11.24 -5.52 8.22
N THR A 83 10.07 -6.07 7.91
CA THR A 83 9.87 -6.91 6.71
C THR A 83 8.87 -6.25 5.77
N VAL A 84 9.30 -5.98 4.54
CA VAL A 84 8.44 -5.43 3.49
C VAL A 84 8.01 -6.55 2.56
N LEU A 85 6.71 -6.75 2.39
CA LEU A 85 6.13 -7.76 1.51
C LEU A 85 5.47 -7.10 0.30
N ASP A 86 5.85 -7.57 -0.90
CA ASP A 86 5.12 -7.26 -2.13
C ASP A 86 3.85 -8.11 -2.21
N SER A 87 2.69 -7.46 -2.24
CA SER A 87 1.41 -8.15 -2.36
C SER A 87 1.19 -8.80 -3.72
N GLN A 88 1.88 -8.32 -4.78
CA GLN A 88 1.56 -8.66 -6.17
C GLN A 88 0.07 -8.49 -6.51
N SER A 89 -0.61 -7.62 -5.76
CA SER A 89 -2.03 -7.35 -5.91
C SER A 89 -2.30 -5.88 -5.59
N LEU A 90 -3.58 -5.52 -5.52
CA LEU A 90 -4.07 -4.20 -5.15
C LEU A 90 -5.44 -4.34 -4.49
N SER A 91 -5.96 -3.25 -3.92
CA SER A 91 -7.26 -3.24 -3.24
C SER A 91 -7.33 -4.36 -2.18
N MET A 92 -8.46 -5.08 -2.10
CA MET A 92 -8.64 -6.14 -1.11
C MET A 92 -7.73 -7.35 -1.31
N GLY A 93 -7.10 -7.55 -2.47
CA GLY A 93 -6.07 -8.59 -2.59
C GLY A 93 -4.88 -8.32 -1.68
N GLN A 94 -4.47 -7.05 -1.58
CA GLN A 94 -3.49 -6.59 -0.60
C GLN A 94 -4.08 -6.60 0.82
N GLY A 95 -5.32 -6.10 0.99
CA GLY A 95 -5.98 -6.02 2.29
C GLY A 95 -6.15 -7.37 2.99
N LEU A 96 -6.51 -8.42 2.25
CA LEU A 96 -6.66 -9.78 2.79
C LEU A 96 -5.34 -10.35 3.31
N MET A 97 -4.19 -9.98 2.72
CA MET A 97 -2.88 -10.35 3.26
C MET A 97 -2.62 -9.67 4.60
N VAL A 98 -2.97 -8.39 4.72
CA VAL A 98 -2.84 -7.62 5.97
C VAL A 98 -3.69 -8.25 7.08
N LEU A 99 -4.96 -8.58 6.76
CA LEU A 99 -5.86 -9.23 7.71
C LEU A 99 -5.32 -10.58 8.18
N ALA A 100 -4.85 -11.44 7.28
CA ALA A 100 -4.30 -12.73 7.66
C ALA A 100 -3.04 -12.63 8.54
N ALA A 101 -2.17 -11.65 8.28
CA ALA A 101 -1.02 -11.38 9.14
C ALA A 101 -1.46 -10.89 10.52
N ALA A 102 -2.39 -9.92 10.58
CA ALA A 102 -2.91 -9.38 11.83
C ALA A 102 -3.61 -10.44 12.68
N GLU A 103 -4.51 -11.22 12.08
CA GLU A 103 -5.20 -12.33 12.75
C GLU A 103 -4.22 -13.38 13.28
N THR A 104 -3.12 -13.65 12.57
CA THR A 104 -2.10 -14.58 13.05
C THR A 104 -1.41 -14.05 14.31
N VAL A 105 -1.07 -12.75 14.35
CA VAL A 105 -0.45 -12.12 15.53
C VAL A 105 -1.43 -12.02 16.70
N GLU A 106 -2.71 -11.70 16.43
CA GLU A 106 -3.76 -11.65 17.46
C GLU A 106 -3.99 -13.02 18.13
N ASN A 107 -3.71 -14.11 17.42
CA ASN A 107 -3.77 -15.48 17.95
C ASN A 107 -2.41 -16.00 18.45
N ASP A 108 -1.58 -15.10 19.02
CA ASP A 108 -0.26 -15.38 19.61
C ASP A 108 0.76 -15.99 18.62
N GLY A 109 0.54 -15.84 17.31
CA GLY A 109 1.45 -16.29 16.27
C GLY A 109 2.70 -15.40 16.16
N SER A 110 3.83 -16.00 15.75
CA SER A 110 5.07 -15.24 15.52
C SER A 110 4.99 -14.37 14.26
N LYS A 111 5.90 -13.39 14.14
CA LYS A 111 6.08 -12.59 12.92
C LYS A 111 6.28 -13.46 11.69
N GLU A 112 7.10 -14.50 11.77
CA GLU A 112 7.37 -15.42 10.67
C GLU A 112 6.09 -16.17 10.25
N SER A 113 5.29 -16.58 11.23
CA SER A 113 4.00 -17.24 10.98
C SER A 113 3.03 -16.28 10.28
N ALA A 114 2.99 -15.01 10.69
CA ALA A 114 2.18 -13.97 10.06
C ALA A 114 2.62 -13.67 8.62
N ILE A 115 3.93 -13.66 8.34
CA ILE A 115 4.48 -13.54 6.98
C ILE A 115 4.03 -14.73 6.11
N VAL A 116 4.14 -15.96 6.63
CA VAL A 116 3.69 -17.16 5.92
C VAL A 116 2.19 -17.12 5.63
N ALA A 117 1.37 -16.68 6.60
CA ALA A 117 -0.07 -16.53 6.40
C ALA A 117 -0.41 -15.51 5.30
N ALA A 118 0.24 -14.34 5.31
CA ALA A 118 0.09 -13.33 4.27
C ALA A 118 0.49 -13.85 2.88
N GLN A 119 1.62 -14.56 2.78
CA GLN A 119 2.08 -15.15 1.52
C GLN A 119 1.13 -16.24 1.02
N SER A 120 0.59 -17.07 1.90
CA SER A 120 -0.42 -18.07 1.53
C SER A 120 -1.70 -17.42 0.98
N VAL A 121 -2.12 -16.27 1.51
CA VAL A 121 -3.26 -15.51 0.95
C VAL A 121 -2.92 -15.00 -0.45
N ARG A 122 -1.73 -14.43 -0.65
CA ARG A 122 -1.27 -13.94 -1.95
C ARG A 122 -1.36 -15.01 -3.03
N GLU A 123 -0.88 -16.23 -2.76
CA GLU A 123 -0.85 -17.33 -3.74
C GLU A 123 -2.24 -17.79 -4.20
N ARG A 124 -3.26 -17.57 -3.37
CA ARG A 124 -4.63 -18.08 -3.58
C ARG A 124 -5.62 -16.99 -3.99
N THR A 125 -5.18 -15.73 -4.03
CA THR A 125 -6.05 -14.58 -4.29
C THR A 125 -5.86 -14.11 -5.71
N HIS A 126 -6.97 -14.06 -6.45
CA HIS A 126 -7.00 -13.53 -7.82
C HIS A 126 -8.01 -12.39 -7.90
N LEU A 127 -7.55 -11.23 -8.37
CA LEU A 127 -8.39 -10.07 -8.61
C LEU A 127 -8.73 -9.98 -10.09
N PHE A 128 -10.02 -9.93 -10.41
CA PHE A 128 -10.51 -9.64 -11.74
C PHE A 128 -11.30 -8.34 -11.71
N ALA A 129 -11.10 -7.50 -12.72
CA ALA A 129 -11.82 -6.24 -12.87
C ALA A 129 -12.39 -6.12 -14.29
N ALA A 130 -13.65 -5.70 -14.38
CA ALA A 130 -14.28 -5.32 -15.63
C ALA A 130 -14.47 -3.80 -15.61
N LEU A 131 -13.83 -3.11 -16.56
CA LEU A 131 -13.88 -1.66 -16.65
C LEU A 131 -14.82 -1.25 -17.78
N SER A 132 -15.54 -0.14 -17.59
CA SER A 132 -16.36 0.47 -18.63
C SER A 132 -15.51 0.98 -19.81
N THR A 133 -14.23 1.25 -19.58
CA THR A 133 -13.25 1.64 -20.60
C THR A 133 -11.82 1.28 -20.17
N LEU A 134 -10.97 0.90 -21.12
CA LEU A 134 -9.54 0.65 -20.92
C LEU A 134 -8.68 1.91 -21.06
N LYS A 135 -9.27 3.05 -21.44
CA LYS A 135 -8.55 4.31 -21.71
C LYS A 135 -7.61 4.70 -20.57
N TYR A 136 -8.09 4.61 -19.33
CA TYR A 136 -7.34 5.08 -18.17
C TYR A 136 -6.17 4.16 -17.82
N LEU A 137 -6.36 2.84 -17.98
CA LEU A 137 -5.29 1.87 -17.80
C LEU A 137 -4.14 2.16 -18.78
N ALA A 138 -4.48 2.34 -20.07
CA ALA A 138 -3.49 2.65 -21.11
C ALA A 138 -2.80 4.02 -20.92
N MET A 139 -3.42 4.98 -20.24
CA MET A 139 -2.79 6.28 -19.93
C MET A 139 -1.77 6.18 -18.80
N SER A 140 -1.93 5.24 -17.86
CA SER A 140 -1.02 5.07 -16.73
C SER A 140 0.19 4.18 -17.03
N GLY A 141 0.18 3.46 -18.15
CA GLY A 141 1.20 2.48 -18.53
C GLY A 141 0.66 1.07 -18.40
#